data_AF-A0A928LD56-F1
#
_entry.id   AF-A0A928LD56-F1
#
_cell.length_a   1.000
_cell.length_b   1.000
_cell.length_c   1.000
_cell.angle_alpha   90.00
_cell.angle_beta   90.00
_cell.angle_gamma   90.00
#
_symmetry.space_group_name_H-M   'P 1'
#
loop_
_entity.id
_entity.type
_entity.pdbx_description
1 polymer ?
#
loop_
_entity_poly.entity_id
_entity_poly.type
_entity_poly.pdbx_seq_one_letter_code
_entity_poly.pdbx_strand_id
1 'polypeptide(L)'
;MIRLKISIGILAILIIFCTVSEIFINKSCDSMVEKISELESMADSENLSEELEKSVDKLEKKWDSFKSKAIFLARGDKLTDASFTLSRILPLIEEKSDELKAELSQLKSEINHIKESENLFFSNVF
;
A
#
# COMPACT_ATOMS: atom_id res chain seq x y z
N MET A 1 -29.35 25.02 -21.27
CA MET A 1 -29.47 23.54 -21.20
C MET A 1 -28.15 22.81 -21.43
N ILE A 2 -27.35 23.13 -22.46
CA ILE A 2 -26.02 22.50 -22.69
C ILE A 2 -25.09 22.63 -21.48
N ARG A 3 -25.03 23.82 -20.87
CA ARG A 3 -24.23 24.07 -19.65
C ARG A 3 -24.60 23.14 -18.49
N LEU A 4 -25.90 22.86 -18.31
CA LEU A 4 -26.42 22.01 -17.24
C LEU A 4 -26.08 20.52 -17.47
N LYS A 5 -26.13 20.06 -18.72
CA LYS A 5 -25.68 18.71 -19.11
C LYS A 5 -24.17 18.53 -18.90
N ILE A 6 -23.37 19.54 -19.22
CA ILE A 6 -21.92 19.53 -18.99
C ILE A 6 -21.61 19.46 -17.49
N SER A 7 -22.29 20.27 -16.67
CA SER A 7 -22.12 20.24 -15.21
C SER A 7 -22.47 18.88 -14.60
N ILE A 8 -23.58 18.26 -15.02
CA ILE A 8 -23.97 16.92 -14.59
C ILE A 8 -22.92 15.88 -15.02
N GLY A 9 -22.41 15.99 -16.25
CA GLY A 9 -21.37 15.10 -16.76
C GLY A 9 -20.08 15.17 -15.93
N ILE A 10 -19.62 16.38 -15.60
CA ILE A 10 -18.44 16.58 -14.75
C ILE A 10 -18.66 15.97 -13.36
N LEU A 11 -19.83 16.20 -12.76
CA LEU A 11 -20.16 15.65 -11.45
C LEU A 11 -20.17 14.11 -11.46
N ALA A 12 -20.74 13.50 -12.49
CA ALA A 12 -20.75 12.04 -12.64
C ALA A 12 -19.33 11.47 -12.78
N ILE A 13 -18.46 12.13 -13.56
CA ILE A 13 -17.06 11.74 -13.73
C ILE A 13 -16.31 11.82 -12.38
N LEU A 14 -16.54 12.87 -11.59
CA LEU A 14 -15.90 13.00 -10.27
C LEU A 14 -16.32 11.88 -9.31
N ILE A 15 -17.60 11.54 -9.26
CA ILE A 15 -18.10 10.45 -8.40
C ILE A 15 -17.50 9.10 -8.82
N ILE A 16 -17.46 8.83 -10.12
CA ILE A 16 -16.82 7.61 -10.66
C ILE A 16 -15.32 7.62 -10.30
N PHE A 17 -14.65 8.76 -10.45
CA PHE A 17 -13.22 8.87 -10.13
C PHE A 17 -12.93 8.60 -8.64
N CYS A 18 -13.73 9.17 -7.73
CA CYS A 18 -13.60 8.95 -6.29
C CYS A 18 -13.78 7.47 -5.93
N THR A 19 -14.87 6.86 -6.38
CA THR A 19 -15.18 5.44 -6.09
C THR A 19 -14.14 4.48 -6.66
N VAL A 20 -13.65 4.72 -7.88
CA VAL A 20 -12.58 3.91 -8.48
C VAL A 20 -11.27 4.07 -7.72
N SER A 21 -10.94 5.28 -7.27
CA SER A 21 -9.72 5.53 -6.49
C SER A 21 -9.74 4.78 -5.17
N GLU A 22 -10.85 4.86 -4.43
CA GLU A 22 -11.02 4.16 -3.15
C GLU A 22 -10.92 2.63 -3.31
N ILE A 23 -11.56 2.07 -4.35
CA ILE A 23 -11.45 0.63 -4.66
C ILE A 23 -10.00 0.26 -5.00
N PHE A 24 -9.31 1.11 -5.77
CA PHE A 24 -7.91 0.88 -6.14
C PHE A 24 -6.99 0.83 -4.93
N ILE A 25 -7.09 1.79 -3.99
CA ILE A 25 -6.26 1.79 -2.79
C ILE A 25 -6.60 0.61 -1.88
N ASN A 26 -7.88 0.40 -1.57
CA ASN A 26 -8.29 -0.70 -0.69
C ASN A 26 -7.78 -2.05 -1.19
N LYS A 27 -8.02 -2.37 -2.47
CA LYS A 27 -7.59 -3.64 -3.06
C LYS A 27 -6.07 -3.76 -3.12
N SER A 28 -5.36 -2.67 -3.40
CA SER A 28 -3.89 -2.67 -3.46
C SER A 28 -3.28 -2.90 -2.08
N CYS A 29 -3.75 -2.17 -1.08
CA CYS A 29 -3.31 -2.29 0.31
C CYS A 29 -3.63 -3.67 0.88
N ASP A 30 -4.86 -4.17 0.73
CA ASP A 30 -5.25 -5.49 1.25
C ASP A 30 -4.36 -6.60 0.67
N SER A 31 -4.13 -6.55 -0.63
CA SER A 31 -3.29 -7.54 -1.29
C SER A 31 -1.79 -7.36 -0.98
N MET A 32 -1.35 -6.22 -0.44
CA MET A 32 0.01 -6.07 0.10
C MET A 32 0.11 -6.57 1.54
N VAL A 33 -0.90 -6.30 2.37
CA VAL A 33 -1.02 -6.83 3.74
C VAL A 33 -1.06 -8.35 3.74
N GLU A 34 -1.78 -8.96 2.80
CA GLU A 34 -1.82 -10.42 2.61
C GLU A 34 -0.42 -10.98 2.31
N LYS A 35 0.30 -10.39 1.35
CA LYS A 35 1.69 -10.76 1.02
C LYS A 35 2.65 -10.59 2.19
N ILE A 36 2.51 -9.51 2.96
CA ILE A 36 3.35 -9.30 4.16
C ILE A 36 3.05 -10.37 5.21
N SER A 37 1.79 -10.77 5.36
CA SER A 37 1.41 -11.86 6.27
C SER A 37 1.98 -13.21 5.82
N GLU A 38 2.01 -13.47 4.51
CA GLU A 38 2.71 -14.63 3.94
C GLU A 38 4.22 -14.58 4.24
N LEU A 39 4.86 -13.41 4.09
CA LEU A 39 6.28 -13.20 4.44
C LEU A 39 6.55 -13.43 5.93
N GLU A 40 5.69 -12.91 6.82
CA GLU A 40 5.79 -13.15 8.27
C GLU A 40 5.75 -14.66 8.59
N SER A 41 4.91 -15.43 7.88
CA SER A 41 4.80 -16.88 8.06
C SER A 41 5.99 -17.66 7.48
N MET A 42 6.56 -17.20 6.36
CA MET A 42 7.74 -17.81 5.75
C MET A 42 9.01 -17.54 6.57
N ALA A 43 9.11 -16.36 7.20
CA ALA A 43 10.22 -16.01 8.08
C ALA A 43 10.33 -16.93 9.31
N ASP A 44 9.21 -17.49 9.79
CA ASP A 44 9.19 -18.47 10.88
C ASP A 44 9.71 -19.87 10.45
N SER A 45 9.91 -20.11 9.15
CA SER A 45 10.45 -21.37 8.62
C SER A 45 11.95 -21.24 8.32
N GLU A 46 12.80 -21.97 9.07
CA GLU A 46 14.27 -21.84 9.08
C GLU A 46 15.02 -22.05 7.73
N ASN A 47 14.34 -22.35 6.62
CA ASN A 47 14.97 -22.83 5.38
C ASN A 47 14.55 -22.11 4.07
N LEU A 48 13.82 -20.99 4.12
CA LEU A 48 13.25 -20.36 2.90
C LEU A 48 13.87 -19.00 2.50
N SER A 49 15.14 -18.72 2.82
CA SER A 49 15.72 -17.38 2.55
C SER A 49 15.62 -16.93 1.08
N GLU A 50 15.88 -17.83 0.13
CA GLU A 50 15.84 -17.50 -1.31
C GLU A 50 14.41 -17.30 -1.85
N GLU A 51 13.42 -17.99 -1.26
CA GLU A 51 12.01 -17.81 -1.59
C GLU A 51 11.44 -16.53 -0.95
N LEU A 52 11.94 -16.19 0.24
CA LEU A 52 11.62 -14.98 0.97
C LEU A 52 12.14 -13.73 0.23
N GLU A 53 13.38 -13.74 -0.24
CA GLU A 53 13.96 -12.67 -1.08
C GLU A 53 13.15 -12.44 -2.36
N LYS A 54 12.80 -13.52 -3.09
CA LYS A 54 11.95 -13.43 -4.29
C LYS A 54 10.57 -12.88 -3.98
N SER A 55 10.03 -13.17 -2.80
CA SER A 55 8.72 -12.68 -2.37
C SER A 55 8.76 -11.20 -1.98
N VAL A 56 9.86 -10.73 -1.39
CA VAL A 56 10.12 -9.31 -1.12
C VAL A 56 10.33 -8.51 -2.40
N ASP A 57 11.09 -9.01 -3.38
CA ASP A 57 11.23 -8.36 -4.69
C ASP A 57 9.86 -8.21 -5.40
N LYS A 58 8.99 -9.23 -5.28
CA LYS A 58 7.61 -9.14 -5.76
C LYS A 58 6.75 -8.15 -4.97
N LEU A 59 7.04 -7.92 -3.70
CA LEU A 59 6.37 -6.91 -2.88
C LEU A 59 6.84 -5.50 -3.30
N GLU A 60 8.13 -5.30 -3.50
CA GLU A 60 8.75 -4.05 -3.95
C GLU A 60 8.22 -3.61 -5.32
N LYS A 61 8.20 -4.52 -6.31
CA LYS A 61 7.61 -4.21 -7.63
C LYS A 61 6.13 -3.82 -7.54
N LYS A 62 5.39 -4.46 -6.63
CA LYS A 62 3.97 -4.14 -6.41
C LYS A 62 3.82 -2.79 -5.72
N TRP A 63 4.67 -2.51 -4.74
CA TRP A 63 4.75 -1.24 -4.05
C TRP A 63 5.06 -0.09 -5.01
N ASP A 64 6.07 -0.22 -5.89
CA ASP A 64 6.41 0.83 -6.86
C ASP A 64 5.26 1.11 -7.84
N SER A 65 4.62 0.06 -8.35
CA SER A 65 3.43 0.20 -9.20
C SER A 65 2.29 0.91 -8.47
N PHE A 66 2.06 0.58 -7.20
CA PHE A 66 1.09 1.26 -6.36
C PHE A 66 1.47 2.72 -6.11
N LYS A 67 2.68 2.99 -5.62
CA LYS A 67 3.20 4.31 -5.28
C LYS A 67 3.10 5.28 -6.44
N SER A 68 3.44 4.85 -7.65
CA SER A 68 3.35 5.69 -8.87
C SER A 68 1.93 6.22 -9.13
N LYS A 69 0.90 5.47 -8.72
CA LYS A 69 -0.52 5.86 -8.86
C LYS A 69 -1.03 6.55 -7.60
N ALA A 70 -0.62 6.06 -6.43
CA ALA A 70 -1.04 6.54 -5.13
C ALA A 70 -0.45 7.91 -4.79
N ILE A 71 0.65 8.36 -5.41
CA ILE A 71 1.24 9.69 -5.16
C ILE A 71 0.25 10.85 -5.43
N PHE A 72 -0.75 10.62 -6.29
CA PHE A 72 -1.80 11.61 -6.59
C PHE A 72 -3.04 11.50 -5.68
N LEU A 73 -3.13 10.44 -4.86
CA LEU A 73 -4.34 10.07 -4.10
C LEU A 73 -4.08 10.05 -2.58
N ALA A 74 -2.92 9.55 -2.17
CA ALA A 74 -2.49 9.40 -0.79
C ALA A 74 -1.51 10.50 -0.37
N ARG A 75 -1.31 10.67 0.94
CA ARG A 75 -0.29 11.59 1.45
C ARG A 75 1.11 11.04 1.20
N GLY A 76 1.98 11.90 0.64
CA GLY A 76 3.33 11.52 0.23
C GLY A 76 4.27 11.16 1.38
N ASP A 77 4.05 11.70 2.58
CA ASP A 77 4.78 11.34 3.80
C ASP A 77 4.58 9.85 4.15
N LYS A 78 3.33 9.39 4.20
CA LYS A 78 2.99 7.98 4.47
C LYS A 78 3.54 7.02 3.42
N LEU A 79 3.51 7.42 2.15
CA LEU A 79 4.12 6.65 1.06
C LEU A 79 5.65 6.63 1.17
N THR A 80 6.26 7.63 1.81
CA THR A 80 7.71 7.67 2.01
C THR A 80 8.12 6.78 3.19
N ASP A 81 7.37 6.82 4.28
CA ASP A 81 7.60 5.98 5.47
C ASP A 81 7.54 4.49 5.10
N ALA A 82 6.47 4.05 4.43
CA ALA A 82 6.34 2.68 3.95
C ALA A 82 7.44 2.26 2.96
N SER A 83 7.88 3.18 2.10
CA SER A 83 9.03 2.95 1.22
C SER A 83 10.31 2.70 2.01
N PHE A 84 10.56 3.49 3.06
CA PHE A 84 11.76 3.38 3.88
C PHE A 84 11.80 2.06 4.66
N THR A 85 10.67 1.67 5.26
CA THR A 85 10.52 0.37 5.93
C THR A 85 10.72 -0.79 4.95
N LEU A 86 10.15 -0.71 3.75
CA LEU A 86 10.35 -1.74 2.72
C LEU A 86 11.82 -1.91 2.32
N SER A 87 12.56 -0.82 2.15
CA SER A 87 13.99 -0.87 1.80
C SER A 87 14.87 -1.51 2.89
N ARG A 88 14.42 -1.51 4.15
CA ARG A 88 15.14 -2.15 5.28
C ARG A 88 14.90 -3.66 5.36
N ILE A 89 13.80 -4.16 4.81
CA ILE A 89 13.43 -5.58 4.90
C ILE A 89 14.42 -6.48 4.16
N LEU A 90 14.91 -6.07 2.98
CA LEU A 90 15.83 -6.91 2.19
C LEU A 90 17.16 -7.19 2.92
N PRO A 91 17.88 -6.18 3.47
CA PRO A 91 19.05 -6.42 4.33
C PRO A 91 18.79 -7.35 5.52
N LEU A 92 17.62 -7.24 6.16
CA LEU A 92 17.29 -8.05 7.34
C LEU A 92 17.07 -9.52 7.01
N ILE A 93 16.66 -9.84 5.79
CA ILE A 93 16.57 -11.22 5.30
C ILE A 93 17.97 -11.80 5.10
N GLU A 94 18.87 -11.05 4.47
CA GLU A 94 20.24 -11.47 4.22
C GLU A 94 21.00 -11.72 5.53
N GLU A 95 20.80 -10.85 6.52
CA GLU A 95 21.42 -10.97 7.85
C GLU A 95 20.74 -12.00 8.75
N LYS A 96 19.62 -12.61 8.32
CA LYS A 96 18.76 -13.47 9.15
C LYS A 96 18.46 -12.85 10.51
N SER A 97 18.18 -11.55 10.51
CA SER A 97 17.96 -10.77 11.73
C SER A 97 16.61 -11.11 12.35
N ASP A 98 16.59 -11.27 13.66
CA ASP A 98 15.35 -11.43 14.45
C ASP A 98 14.43 -10.19 14.32
N GLU A 99 14.98 -9.05 13.89
CA GLU A 99 14.24 -7.80 13.67
C GLU A 99 13.37 -7.81 12.41
N LEU A 100 13.59 -8.76 11.48
CA LEU A 100 12.83 -8.87 10.23
C LEU A 100 11.30 -8.88 10.47
N LYS A 101 10.86 -9.63 11.49
CA LYS A 101 9.43 -9.75 11.82
C LYS A 101 8.85 -8.44 12.33
N ALA A 102 9.62 -7.68 13.10
CA ALA A 102 9.20 -6.37 13.60
C ALA A 102 9.02 -5.38 12.44
N GLU A 103 9.92 -5.40 11.47
CA GLU A 103 9.90 -4.51 10.31
C GLU A 103 8.80 -4.86 9.31
N LEU A 104 8.52 -6.16 9.09
CA LEU A 104 7.36 -6.62 8.34
C LEU A 104 6.04 -6.17 9.01
N SER A 105 5.96 -6.28 10.34
CA SER A 105 4.79 -5.84 11.09
C SER A 105 4.61 -4.32 11.03
N GLN A 106 5.71 -3.56 11.09
CA GLN A 106 5.70 -2.11 10.90
C GLN A 106 5.22 -1.73 9.50
N LEU A 107 5.75 -2.37 8.44
CA LEU A 107 5.32 -2.11 7.07
C LEU A 107 3.82 -2.39 6.89
N LYS A 108 3.32 -3.47 7.48
CA LYS A 108 1.90 -3.82 7.47
C LYS A 108 1.05 -2.76 8.16
N SER A 109 1.51 -2.22 9.30
CA SER A 109 0.85 -1.11 9.98
C SER A 109 0.83 0.16 9.13
N GLU A 110 1.96 0.52 8.50
CA GLU A 110 2.07 1.69 7.62
C GLU A 110 1.14 1.59 6.40
N ILE A 111 1.04 0.42 5.76
CA ILE A 111 0.13 0.17 4.65
C ILE A 111 -1.34 0.24 5.07
N ASN A 112 -1.68 -0.28 6.26
CA ASN A 112 -3.02 -0.13 6.83
C ASN A 112 -3.33 1.34 7.14
N HIS A 113 -2.35 2.11 7.64
CA HIS A 113 -2.54 3.53 7.87
C HIS A 113 -2.72 4.34 6.59
N ILE A 114 -2.14 3.92 5.46
CA ILE A 114 -2.44 4.51 4.15
C ILE A 114 -3.90 4.27 3.80
N LYS A 115 -4.35 3.01 3.89
CA LYS A 115 -5.76 2.61 3.65
C LYS A 115 -6.74 3.40 4.53
N GLU A 116 -6.47 3.50 5.83
CA GLU A 116 -7.33 4.21 6.78
C GLU A 116 -7.34 5.73 6.57
N SER A 117 -6.22 6.33 6.16
CA SER A 117 -6.22 7.78 5.92
C SER A 117 -7.01 8.23 4.71
N GLU A 118 -7.27 7.33 3.76
CA GLU A 118 -8.11 7.67 2.62
C GLU A 118 -9.61 7.60 2.94
N ASN A 119 -10.01 6.85 3.97
CA ASN A 119 -11.36 6.92 4.52
C ASN A 119 -11.68 8.27 5.20
N LEU A 120 -10.67 9.11 5.49
CA LEU A 120 -10.85 10.31 6.32
C LEU A 120 -11.22 11.60 5.56
N PHE A 121 -11.26 11.63 4.23
CA PHE A 121 -11.68 12.84 3.50
C PHE A 121 -13.18 13.15 3.60
N PHE A 122 -14.03 12.19 3.99
CA PHE A 122 -15.46 12.46 4.25
C PHE A 122 -15.72 13.07 5.64
N SER A 123 -14.84 12.84 6.62
CA SER A 123 -15.04 13.34 8.00
C SER A 123 -14.62 14.79 8.21
N ASN A 124 -13.81 15.36 7.30
CA ASN A 124 -13.31 16.73 7.42
C ASN A 124 -14.08 17.73 6.54
N VAL A 125 -15.16 17.27 5.88
CA VAL A 125 -16.07 18.07 5.05
C VAL A 125 -17.49 18.12 5.66
N PHE A 126 -17.68 17.60 6.88
CA PHE A 126 -18.91 17.74 7.67
C PHE A 126 -18.61 18.18 9.10
#